data_AF-A0A7J9GD69-F1
#
_entry.id   AF-A0A7J9GD69-F1
#
_cell.length_a   1.000
_cell.length_b   1.000
_cell.length_c   1.000
_cell.angle_alpha   90.00
_cell.angle_beta   90.00
_cell.angle_gamma   90.00
#
_symmetry.space_group_name_H-M   'P 1'
#
loop_
_entity.id
_entity.type
_entity.pdbx_description
1 polymer ?
#
loop_
_entity_poly.entity_id
_entity_poly.type
_entity_poly.pdbx_seq_one_letter_code
_entity_poly.pdbx_strand_id
1 'polypeptide(L)'
;RDITETAAASPLCDVVIFYLSPCEGFIKGGADPAPECCVGAKRLIDELKAKEDRIEVCLCIKALLPQLGPFDPNRVPLLGQKCGIKNFFPPITPATDCSK
;
A
#
# COMPACT_ATOMS: atom_id res chain seq x y z
N ARG A 1 21.42 3.45 22.86
CA ARG A 1 20.15 2.90 22.31
C ARG A 1 20.31 3.08 20.82
N ASP A 2 21.06 2.16 20.25
CA ASP A 2 21.64 2.27 18.92
C ASP A 2 20.82 1.30 18.07
N ILE A 3 20.00 1.86 17.18
CA ILE A 3 19.30 1.07 16.18
C ILE A 3 19.80 1.58 14.84
N THR A 4 20.83 0.89 14.41
CA THR A 4 21.35 0.80 13.06
C THR A 4 20.23 0.90 12.03
N GLU A 5 20.45 1.80 11.08
CA GLU A 5 19.77 1.95 9.80
C GLU A 5 19.73 0.60 9.05
N THR A 6 18.72 -0.20 9.35
CA THR A 6 18.17 -1.24 8.48
C THR A 6 16.82 -0.69 8.08
N ALA A 7 16.48 -0.67 6.79
CA ALA A 7 15.17 -0.23 6.26
C ALA A 7 14.03 -0.63 7.22
N ALA A 8 13.67 0.28 8.12
CA ALA A 8 12.71 -0.03 9.16
C ALA A 8 11.39 -0.17 8.42
N ALA A 9 10.84 -1.38 8.41
CA ALA A 9 9.44 -1.54 8.07
C ALA A 9 8.68 -0.51 8.90
N SER A 10 7.94 0.37 8.24
CA SER A 10 7.10 1.35 8.92
C SER A 10 6.28 0.60 9.97
N PRO A 11 6.03 1.17 11.16
CA PRO A 11 5.24 0.48 12.18
C PRO A 11 3.81 0.16 11.71
N LEU A 12 3.34 0.82 10.65
CA LEU A 12 2.07 0.52 9.98
C LEU A 12 2.19 -0.58 8.92
N CYS A 13 3.34 -1.23 8.73
CA CYS A 13 3.47 -2.28 7.73
C CYS A 13 2.61 -3.51 8.02
N ASP A 14 2.50 -3.91 9.28
CA ASP A 14 1.62 -5.02 9.65
C ASP A 14 0.15 -4.66 9.37
N VAL A 15 -0.23 -3.39 9.54
CA VAL A 15 -1.56 -2.86 9.22
C VAL A 15 -1.80 -2.89 7.70
N VAL A 16 -0.81 -2.50 6.90
CA VAL A 16 -0.86 -2.56 5.43
C VAL A 16 -1.00 -4.00 4.96
N ILE A 17 -0.19 -4.91 5.47
CA ILE A 17 -0.24 -6.34 5.12
C ILE A 17 -1.62 -6.87 5.49
N PHE A 18 -2.07 -6.68 6.73
CA PHE A 18 -3.37 -7.17 7.19
C PHE A 18 -4.53 -6.72 6.31
N TYR A 19 -4.59 -5.44 5.95
CA TYR A 19 -5.69 -4.90 5.15
C TYR A 19 -5.56 -5.17 3.64
N LEU A 20 -4.35 -5.27 3.10
CA LEU A 20 -4.11 -5.42 1.65
C LEU A 20 -3.74 -6.83 1.21
N SER A 21 -3.53 -7.79 2.12
CA SER A 21 -3.30 -9.21 1.77
C SER A 21 -4.34 -9.74 0.76
N PRO A 22 -5.65 -9.47 0.90
CA PRO A 22 -6.63 -9.95 -0.08
C PRO A 22 -6.50 -9.29 -1.47
N CYS A 23 -5.74 -8.20 -1.59
CA CYS A 23 -5.51 -7.48 -2.84
C CYS A 23 -4.36 -8.04 -3.67
N GLU A 24 -3.56 -8.95 -3.11
CA GLU A 24 -2.33 -9.43 -3.75
C GLU A 24 -2.55 -9.94 -5.18
N GLY A 25 -3.61 -10.74 -5.40
CA GLY A 25 -3.95 -11.25 -6.74
C GLY A 25 -4.21 -10.14 -7.76
N PHE A 26 -4.92 -9.08 -7.36
CA PHE A 26 -5.17 -7.92 -8.22
C PHE A 26 -3.89 -7.13 -8.49
N ILE A 27 -3.08 -6.89 -7.46
CA ILE A 27 -1.82 -6.14 -7.56
C ILE A 27 -0.81 -6.85 -8.47
N LYS A 28 -0.77 -8.19 -8.44
CA LYS A 28 0.10 -9.03 -9.27
C LYS A 28 -0.34 -9.17 -10.73
N GLY A 29 -1.43 -8.54 -11.14
CA GLY A 29 -1.88 -8.58 -12.53
C GLY A 29 -3.18 -9.34 -12.78
N GLY A 30 -3.83 -9.87 -11.73
CA GLY A 30 -5.08 -10.61 -11.83
C GLY A 30 -6.27 -9.79 -12.34
N ALA A 31 -7.45 -10.43 -12.31
CA ALA A 31 -8.74 -9.81 -12.62
C ALA A 31 -9.12 -8.72 -11.61
N ASP A 32 -10.38 -8.31 -11.54
CA ASP A 32 -10.85 -7.26 -10.62
C ASP A 32 -10.58 -7.59 -9.14
N PRO A 33 -10.45 -6.57 -8.26
CA PRO A 33 -10.22 -6.78 -6.84
C PRO A 33 -11.36 -7.60 -6.22
N ALA A 34 -11.01 -8.55 -5.35
CA ALA A 34 -12.01 -9.27 -4.58
C ALA A 34 -12.78 -8.31 -3.64
N PRO A 35 -14.05 -8.59 -3.28
CA PRO A 35 -14.82 -7.73 -2.38
C PRO A 35 -14.10 -7.42 -1.06
N GLU A 36 -13.46 -8.42 -0.47
CA GLU A 36 -12.64 -8.31 0.75
C GLU A 36 -11.42 -7.41 0.58
N CYS A 37 -10.82 -7.37 -0.61
CA CYS A 37 -9.75 -6.44 -0.93
C CYS A 37 -10.25 -4.99 -0.88
N CYS A 38 -11.42 -4.70 -1.47
CA CYS A 38 -12.00 -3.36 -1.40
C CYS A 38 -12.38 -2.95 0.02
N VAL A 39 -12.92 -3.88 0.82
CA VAL A 39 -13.20 -3.63 2.24
C VAL A 39 -11.92 -3.31 3.02
N GLY A 40 -10.87 -4.10 2.82
CA GLY A 40 -9.57 -3.89 3.46
C GLY A 40 -8.91 -2.57 3.04
N ALA A 41 -8.83 -2.30 1.75
CA ALA A 41 -8.26 -1.06 1.21
C ALA A 41 -9.01 0.18 1.74
N LYS A 42 -10.33 0.12 1.87
CA LYS A 42 -11.12 1.20 2.45
C LYS A 42 -10.81 1.41 3.93
N ARG A 43 -10.77 0.33 4.72
CA ARG A 43 -10.40 0.38 6.14
C ARG A 43 -9.00 0.95 6.34
N LEU A 44 -8.03 0.53 5.51
CA LEU A 44 -6.69 1.09 5.57
C LEU A 44 -6.70 2.61 5.43
N ILE A 45 -7.41 3.15 4.42
CA ILE A 45 -7.51 4.61 4.23
C ILE A 45 -8.25 5.29 5.38
N ASP A 46 -9.26 4.65 5.95
CA ASP A 46 -9.99 5.17 7.09
C ASP A 46 -9.09 5.28 8.34
N GLU A 47 -8.06 4.45 8.51
CA GLU A 47 -7.09 4.55 9.60
C GLU A 47 -6.09 5.71 9.42
N LEU A 48 -5.90 6.24 8.21
CA LEU A 48 -4.91 7.29 7.93
C LEU A 48 -5.47 8.67 8.27
N LYS A 49 -5.45 9.01 9.56
CA LYS A 49 -5.97 10.29 10.08
C LYS A 49 -4.96 11.42 9.99
N ALA A 50 -3.68 11.10 10.12
CA ALA A 50 -2.57 12.05 10.07
C ALA A 50 -1.82 11.97 8.72
N LYS A 51 -1.08 13.05 8.40
CA LYS A 51 -0.21 13.05 7.21
C LYS A 51 0.90 12.02 7.39
N GLU A 52 1.41 11.91 8.60
CA GLU A 52 2.46 10.98 9.02
C GLU A 52 2.06 9.54 8.74
N ASP A 53 0.80 9.15 9.03
CA ASP A 53 0.27 7.81 8.72
C ASP A 53 0.35 7.50 7.22
N ARG A 54 0.04 8.48 6.35
CA ARG A 54 0.13 8.30 4.90
C ARG A 54 1.57 8.14 4.43
N ILE A 55 2.51 8.89 5.00
CA ILE A 55 3.94 8.78 4.69
C ILE A 55 4.41 7.37 5.06
N GLU A 56 4.08 6.93 6.27
CA GLU A 56 4.42 5.62 6.81
C GLU A 56 3.85 4.46 5.97
N VAL A 57 2.57 4.52 5.63
CA VAL A 57 1.95 3.51 4.76
C VAL A 57 2.54 3.54 3.35
N CYS A 58 2.83 4.71 2.78
CA CYS A 58 3.51 4.80 1.49
C CYS A 58 4.88 4.13 1.52
N LEU A 59 5.68 4.42 2.56
CA LEU A 59 6.99 3.79 2.75
C LEU A 59 6.86 2.27 2.89
N CYS A 60 5.81 1.80 3.58
CA CYS A 60 5.55 0.40 3.68
C CYS A 60 5.22 -0.25 2.33
N ILE A 61 4.24 0.29 1.60
CA ILE A 61 3.84 -0.24 0.29
C ILE A 61 5.05 -0.26 -0.64
N LYS A 62 5.88 0.79 -0.61
CA LYS A 62 7.14 0.88 -1.37
C LYS A 62 8.11 -0.26 -1.06
N ALA A 63 8.21 -0.68 0.21
CA ALA A 63 9.06 -1.78 0.63
C ALA A 63 8.47 -3.17 0.31
N LEU A 64 7.14 -3.30 0.34
CA LEU A 64 6.44 -4.59 0.11
C LEU A 64 6.28 -4.94 -1.37
N LEU A 65 5.96 -3.96 -2.22
CA LEU A 65 5.64 -4.22 -3.63
C LEU A 65 6.75 -4.99 -4.39
N PRO A 66 8.06 -4.66 -4.24
CA PRO A 66 9.12 -5.43 -4.90
C PRO A 66 9.19 -6.89 -4.47
N GLN A 67 8.72 -7.22 -3.25
CA GLN A 67 8.73 -8.59 -2.71
C GLN A 67 7.65 -9.48 -3.35
N LEU A 68 6.64 -8.87 -3.98
CA LEU A 68 5.60 -9.58 -4.72
C LEU A 68 6.09 -10.09 -6.08
N GLY A 69 7.27 -9.65 -6.53
CA GLY A 69 7.81 -9.92 -7.87
C GLY A 69 7.48 -8.79 -8.86
N PRO A 70 7.56 -9.05 -10.18
CA PRO A 70 7.21 -8.07 -11.19
C PRO A 70 5.74 -7.63 -11.04
N PHE A 71 5.51 -6.33 -10.98
CA PHE A 71 4.17 -5.74 -10.89
C PHE A 71 4.08 -4.47 -11.72
N ASP A 72 2.88 -4.08 -12.12
CA ASP A 72 2.60 -2.79 -12.75
C ASP A 72 2.27 -1.75 -11.67
N PRO A 73 3.08 -0.68 -11.50
CA PRO A 73 2.81 0.37 -10.50
C PRO A 73 1.45 1.05 -10.65
N ASN A 74 0.85 1.03 -11.85
CA ASN A 74 -0.48 1.59 -12.07
C ASN A 74 -1.61 0.76 -11.42
N ARG A 75 -1.32 -0.47 -10.95
CA ARG A 75 -2.27 -1.27 -10.19
C ARG A 75 -2.63 -0.64 -8.85
N VAL A 76 -1.71 0.07 -8.19
CA VAL A 76 -1.96 0.72 -6.90
C VAL A 76 -3.10 1.77 -7.00
N PRO A 77 -3.03 2.80 -7.86
CA PRO A 77 -4.13 3.75 -7.99
C PRO A 77 -5.39 3.12 -8.62
N LEU A 78 -5.22 2.13 -9.51
CA LEU A 78 -6.36 1.42 -10.11
C LEU A 78 -7.19 0.66 -9.06
N LEU A 79 -6.56 0.14 -8.01
CA LEU A 79 -7.26 -0.46 -6.87
C LEU A 79 -8.23 0.55 -6.24
N GLY A 80 -7.75 1.76 -5.96
CA GLY A 80 -8.58 2.84 -5.42
C GLY A 80 -9.76 3.18 -6.33
N GLN A 81 -9.51 3.30 -7.64
CA GLN A 81 -10.57 3.56 -8.62
C GLN A 81 -11.63 2.46 -8.64
N LYS A 82 -11.20 1.19 -8.73
CA LYS A 82 -12.08 0.01 -8.79
C LYS A 82 -12.90 -0.17 -7.52
N CYS A 83 -12.35 0.18 -6.36
CA CYS A 83 -13.02 0.10 -5.07
C CYS A 83 -13.78 1.37 -4.68
N GLY A 84 -13.82 2.40 -5.53
CA GLY A 84 -14.51 3.67 -5.24
C GLY A 84 -13.88 4.48 -4.10
N ILE A 85 -12.59 4.28 -3.84
CA ILE A 85 -11.84 4.95 -2.77
C ILE A 85 -11.19 6.21 -3.34
N LYS A 86 -11.57 7.36 -2.79
CA LYS A 86 -10.96 8.65 -3.15
C LYS A 86 -9.62 8.82 -2.46
N ASN A 87 -8.70 9.55 -3.09
CA ASN A 87 -7.39 9.90 -2.53
C ASN A 87 -6.56 8.67 -2.10
N PHE A 88 -6.68 7.57 -2.85
CA PHE A 88 -5.81 6.40 -2.69
C PHE A 88 -4.37 6.72 -3.14
N PHE A 89 -3.43 5.83 -2.88
CA PHE A 89 -2.03 6.03 -3.21
C PHE A 89 -1.80 6.14 -4.73
N PRO A 90 -0.87 7.03 -5.17
CA PRO A 90 -0.43 7.10 -6.57
C PRO A 90 0.34 5.82 -6.95
N PRO A 91 0.84 5.70 -8.20
CA PRO A 91 1.80 4.65 -8.52
C PRO A 91 2.99 4.66 -7.55
N ILE A 92 3.22 3.55 -6.86
CA ILE A 92 4.34 3.39 -5.93
C ILE A 92 5.42 2.54 -6.58
N THR A 93 6.62 3.10 -6.62
CA THR A 93 7.84 2.52 -7.20
C THR A 93 9.00 2.69 -6.23
N PRO A 94 10.15 2.01 -6.44
CA PRO A 94 11.35 2.25 -5.65
C PRO A 94 11.86 3.71 -5.66
N ALA A 95 11.47 4.52 -6.66
CA ALA A 95 11.83 5.93 -6.75
C ALA A 95 10.79 6.89 -6.15
N THR A 96 9.61 6.39 -5.73
CA THR A 96 8.54 7.24 -5.20
C THR A 96 8.99 7.96 -3.92
N ASP A 97 8.78 9.27 -3.89
CA ASP A 97 8.98 10.12 -2.71
C ASP A 97 7.68 10.13 -1.88
N CYS A 98 7.70 9.41 -0.76
CA CYS A 98 6.54 9.26 0.12
C CYS A 98 6.25 10.47 1.01
N SER A 99 7.10 11.51 0.99
CA SER A 99 6.89 12.73 1.76
C SER A 99 5.98 13.76 1.06
N LYS A 100 5.64 13.48 -0.20
CA LYS A 100 4.93 14.38 -1.12
C LYS A 100 3.53 13.90 -1.47
#